data_AF-A0A1I0GPS7-F1
#
_entry.id   AF-A0A1I0GPS7-F1
#
_cell.length_a   1.000
_cell.length_b   1.000
_cell.length_c   1.000
_cell.angle_alpha   90.00
_cell.angle_beta   90.00
_cell.angle_gamma   90.00
#
_symmetry.space_group_name_H-M   'P 1'
#
loop_
_entity.id
_entity.type
_entity.pdbx_description
1 polymer ?
#
loop_
_entity_poly.entity_id
_entity_poly.type
_entity_poly.pdbx_seq_one_letter_code
_entity_poly.pdbx_strand_id
1 'polypeptide(L)' 'MIETGIKGRQETIVTEENSAKAVGSGTLLVFATPAMIALIEETAWK' A
#
# COMPACT_ATOMS: atom_id res chain seq x y z
N MET A 1 1.10 18.45 -15.51
CA MET A 1 1.35 17.74 -16.80
C MET A 1 1.99 16.42 -16.43
N ILE A 2 1.42 15.28 -16.84
CA ILE A 2 2.03 13.97 -16.56
C ILE A 2 3.15 13.75 -17.58
N GLU A 3 4.34 13.43 -17.10
CA GLU A 3 5.53 13.15 -17.92
C GLU A 3 5.70 11.63 -18.10
N THR A 4 6.00 11.19 -19.33
CA THR A 4 6.24 9.78 -19.59
C THR A 4 7.53 9.33 -18.89
N GLY A 5 7.46 8.24 -18.13
CA GLY A 5 8.60 7.72 -17.36
C GLY A 5 8.77 8.34 -15.97
N ILE A 6 7.79 9.13 -15.49
CA ILE A 6 7.73 9.59 -14.10
C ILE A 6 7.82 8.41 -13.11
N LYS A 7 8.55 8.60 -12.02
CA LYS A 7 8.68 7.61 -10.94
C LYS A 7 8.09 8.19 -9.65
N GLY A 8 6.95 7.64 -9.22
CA GLY A 8 6.39 7.92 -7.89
C GLY A 8 7.13 7.15 -6.80
N ARG A 9 7.24 7.74 -5.61
CA ARG A 9 7.73 7.07 -4.40
C ARG A 9 6.84 7.46 -3.23
N GLN A 10 6.27 6.47 -2.56
CA GLN A 10 5.64 6.62 -1.25
C GLN A 10 6.08 5.48 -0.35
N GLU A 11 6.03 5.75 0.94
CA GLU A 11 6.36 4.80 2.01
C GLU A 11 5.30 4.92 3.09
N THR A 12 5.05 3.84 3.80
CA THR A 12 4.16 3.82 4.95
C THR A 12 4.71 2.87 6.01
N ILE A 13 4.33 3.12 7.25
CA ILE A 13 4.67 2.26 8.37
C ILE A 13 3.63 1.15 8.46
N VAL A 14 4.08 -0.08 8.68
CA VAL A 14 3.16 -1.20 8.96
C VAL A 14 2.58 -0.99 10.37
N THR A 15 1.26 -0.93 10.45
CA THR A 15 0.50 -0.77 11.69
C THR A 15 -0.45 -1.96 11.86
N GLU A 16 -1.14 -2.02 13.00
CA GLU A 16 -2.15 -3.07 13.20
C GLU A 16 -3.31 -2.94 12.22
N GLU A 17 -3.74 -1.71 11.90
CA GLU A 17 -4.88 -1.40 11.03
C GLU A 17 -4.64 -1.81 9.57
N ASN A 18 -3.40 -1.69 9.09
CA ASN A 18 -3.04 -2.09 7.72
C ASN A 18 -2.46 -3.51 7.63
N SER A 19 -2.60 -4.30 8.69
CA SER A 19 -2.16 -5.68 8.74
C SER A 19 -3.13 -6.64 8.05
N ALA A 20 -2.62 -7.77 7.55
CA ALA A 20 -3.42 -8.81 6.91
C ALA A 20 -4.55 -9.33 7.83
N LYS A 21 -4.27 -9.41 9.13
CA LYS A 21 -5.26 -9.77 10.15
C LYS A 21 -6.40 -8.75 10.26
N ALA A 22 -6.09 -7.45 10.32
CA ALA A 22 -7.11 -6.42 10.51
C ALA A 22 -8.02 -6.24 9.29
N VAL A 23 -7.45 -6.34 8.09
CA VAL A 23 -8.22 -6.18 6.84
C VAL A 23 -8.85 -7.50 6.33
N GLY A 24 -8.67 -8.59 7.06
CA GLY A 24 -9.28 -9.89 6.75
C GLY A 24 -8.67 -10.64 5.56
N SER A 25 -7.47 -10.25 5.11
CA SER A 25 -6.77 -10.93 4.00
C SER A 25 -5.84 -12.05 4.45
N GLY A 26 -5.76 -12.31 5.76
CA GLY A 26 -4.91 -13.33 6.38
C GLY A 26 -5.04 -13.30 7.90
N THR A 27 -4.19 -14.04 8.61
CA THR A 27 -4.28 -14.17 10.07
C THR A 27 -3.09 -13.56 10.83
N LEU A 28 -2.05 -13.12 10.12
CA LEU A 28 -0.80 -12.61 10.70
C LEU A 28 -0.75 -11.07 10.74
N LEU A 29 0.02 -10.53 11.68
CA LEU A 29 0.32 -9.09 11.81
C LEU A 29 1.44 -8.68 10.84
N VAL A 30 1.22 -8.89 9.54
CA VAL A 30 2.12 -8.49 8.46
C VAL A 30 1.40 -7.51 7.54
N PHE A 31 2.14 -6.73 6.76
CA PHE A 31 1.52 -5.79 5.83
C PHE A 31 0.59 -6.52 4.84
N ALA A 32 -0.65 -6.06 4.74
CA ALA A 32 -1.67 -6.75 3.97
C ALA A 32 -1.47 -6.59 2.47
N THR A 33 -1.77 -7.64 1.67
CA THR A 33 -1.80 -7.52 0.20
C THR A 33 -2.76 -6.41 -0.27
N PRO A 34 -3.99 -6.27 0.30
CA PRO A 34 -4.85 -5.13 -0.04
C PRO A 34 -4.23 -3.77 0.29
N ALA A 35 -3.54 -3.64 1.42
CA ALA A 35 -2.87 -2.39 1.82
C ALA A 35 -1.69 -2.05 0.90
N MET A 36 -0.93 -3.06 0.46
CA MET A 36 0.13 -2.90 -0.54
C MET A 36 -0.43 -2.41 -1.88
N ILE A 37 -1.54 -2.98 -2.36
CA ILE A 37 -2.18 -2.53 -3.62
C ILE A 37 -2.67 -1.09 -3.49
N ALA A 38 -3.30 -0.73 -2.38
CA ALA A 38 -3.73 0.64 -2.13
C ALA A 38 -2.55 1.64 -2.15
N LEU A 39 -1.40 1.28 -1.56
CA LEU A 39 -0.20 2.11 -1.61
C LEU A 39 0.36 2.25 -3.05
N ILE A 40 0.33 1.19 -3.85
CA ILE A 40 0.74 1.23 -5.27
C ILE A 40 -0.17 2.16 -6.07
N GLU A 41 -1.48 2.03 -5.89
CA GLU A 41 -2.48 2.89 -6.56
C GLU A 41 -2.30 4.36 -6.16
N GLU A 42 -2.10 4.63 -4.87
CA GLU A 42 -1.82 5.98 -4.36
C GLU A 42 -0.52 6.55 -4.92
N THR A 43 0.54 5.73 -5.04
CA THR A 43 1.84 6.11 -5.60
C THR A 43 1.79 6.42 -7.09
N ALA A 44 0.90 5.75 -7.83
CA ALA A 44 0.71 5.98 -9.26
C ALA A 44 -0.18 7.21 -9.54
N TRP A 45 -1.09 7.55 -8.62
CA TRP A 45 -2.03 8.65 -8.75
C TRP A 45 -1.49 10.00 -8.28
N LYS A 46 -0.78 10.02 -7.14
CA LYS A 46 -0.26 11.26 -6.53
C LYS A 46 1.11 11.63 -7.08
#